data_AF-A0A7I7WF89-F1
#
_entry.id   AF-A0A7I7WF89-F1
#
_cell.length_a   1.000
_cell.length_b   1.000
_cell.length_c   1.000
_cell.angle_alpha   90.00
_cell.angle_beta   90.00
_cell.angle_gamma   90.00
#
_symmetry.space_group_name_H-M   'P 1'
#
loop_
_entity.id
_entity.type
_entity.pdbx_description
1 polymer ?
#
loop_
_entity_poly.entity_id
_entity_poly.type
_entity_poly.pdbx_seq_one_letter_code
_entity_poly.pdbx_strand_id
1 'polypeptide(L)' 'MVRAHPRRSASVNIDMSTDPDQIRAQIAELLADLPDPAQEGVEIADSEIDVIAARLEEAHELLVHALESVEKG' A
#
# COMPACT_ATOMS: atom_id res chain seq x y z
N MET A 1 34.40 -11.13 32.85
CA MET A 1 33.26 -11.88 32.27
C MET A 1 32.45 -10.92 31.42
N VAL A 2 32.69 -10.92 30.11
CA VAL A 2 31.94 -10.10 29.13
C VAL A 2 30.66 -10.85 28.80
N ARG A 3 29.51 -10.33 29.22
CA ARG A 3 28.21 -10.74 28.68
C ARG A 3 27.81 -9.72 27.63
N ALA A 4 28.35 -9.91 26.43
CA ALA A 4 27.64 -9.57 25.21
C ALA A 4 26.45 -10.52 25.09
N HIS A 5 25.30 -10.02 24.64
CA HIS A 5 24.25 -10.66 23.82
C HIS A 5 23.11 -9.63 23.62
N PRO A 6 22.38 -9.70 22.50
CA PRO A 6 22.50 -8.73 21.42
C PRO A 6 21.29 -7.80 21.35
N ARG A 7 21.44 -6.73 20.55
CA ARG A 7 20.30 -5.94 20.06
C ARG A 7 19.27 -6.88 19.47
N ARG A 8 18.12 -7.01 20.14
CA ARG A 8 16.92 -7.59 19.54
C ARG A 8 16.41 -6.54 18.57
N SER A 9 17.01 -6.52 17.38
CA SER A 9 16.31 -6.13 16.16
C SER A 9 15.06 -7.00 16.14
N ALA A 10 13.95 -6.48 16.65
CA ALA A 10 12.67 -6.94 16.19
C ALA A 10 12.72 -6.65 14.71
N SER A 11 12.96 -7.73 13.95
CA SER A 11 12.88 -7.72 12.50
C SER A 11 11.67 -6.88 12.16
N VAL A 12 11.91 -5.77 11.46
CA VAL A 12 10.90 -5.22 10.56
C VAL A 12 10.70 -6.35 9.56
N ASN A 13 9.83 -7.27 9.91
CA ASN A 13 9.34 -8.28 9.02
C ASN A 13 8.50 -7.46 8.05
N ILE A 14 9.10 -7.04 6.95
CA ILE A 14 8.41 -6.67 5.71
C ILE A 14 7.75 -7.94 5.13
N ASP A 15 7.21 -8.81 5.99
CA ASP A 15 6.31 -9.88 5.59
C ASP A 15 4.97 -9.18 5.49
N MET A 16 4.57 -8.91 4.25
CA MET A 16 3.24 -8.49 3.79
C MET A 16 2.25 -8.35 4.95
N SER A 17 2.20 -7.17 5.54
CA SER A 17 1.36 -6.94 6.71
C SER A 17 -0.09 -7.02 6.30
N THR A 18 -0.83 -7.95 6.89
CA THR A 18 -2.29 -8.06 6.77
C THR A 18 -3.01 -7.06 7.69
N ASP A 19 -2.27 -6.22 8.39
CA ASP A 19 -2.84 -5.19 9.25
C ASP A 19 -3.69 -4.19 8.43
N PRO A 20 -4.99 -4.05 8.73
CA PRO A 20 -5.87 -3.19 7.96
C PRO A 20 -5.46 -1.72 7.94
N ASP A 21 -4.84 -1.20 9.02
CA ASP A 21 -4.38 0.19 9.05
C ASP A 21 -3.15 0.39 8.16
N GLN A 22 -2.21 -0.56 8.16
CA GLN A 22 -1.04 -0.52 7.29
C GLN A 22 -1.40 -0.69 5.80
N ILE A 23 -2.39 -1.53 5.48
CA ILE A 23 -2.92 -1.66 4.11
C ILE A 23 -3.55 -0.35 3.65
N ARG A 24 -4.39 0.28 4.50
CA ARG A 24 -5.00 1.58 4.19
C ARG A 24 -3.95 2.67 3.96
N ALA A 25 -2.88 2.70 4.75
CA ALA A 25 -1.79 3.66 4.59
C ALA A 25 -1.06 3.50 3.25
N GLN A 26 -0.75 2.26 2.84
CA GLN A 26 -0.10 1.98 1.55
C GLN A 26 -0.98 2.35 0.36
N ILE A 27 -2.28 2.05 0.42
CA ILE A 27 -3.23 2.45 -0.63
C ILE A 27 -3.34 3.98 -0.70
N ALA A 28 -3.42 4.66 0.44
CA ALA A 28 -3.47 6.11 0.47
C ALA A 28 -2.21 6.75 -0.15
N GLU A 29 -1.03 6.20 0.14
CA GLU A 29 0.23 6.63 -0.49
C GLU A 29 0.21 6.41 -2.00
N LEU A 30 -0.26 5.23 -2.45
CA LEU A 30 -0.31 4.88 -3.86
C LEU A 30 -1.24 5.78 -4.69
N LEU A 31 -2.35 6.20 -4.08
CA LEU A 31 -3.37 7.03 -4.72
C LEU A 31 -3.13 8.54 -4.52
N ALA A 32 -2.19 8.95 -3.67
CA ALA A 32 -1.93 10.37 -3.38
C ALA A 32 -1.49 11.18 -4.60
N ASP A 33 -0.86 10.52 -5.57
CA ASP A 33 -0.36 11.15 -6.80
C ASP A 33 -1.44 11.26 -7.90
N LEU A 34 -2.63 10.68 -7.68
CA LEU A 34 -3.71 10.74 -8.66
C LEU A 34 -4.48 12.06 -8.56
N PRO A 35 -4.88 12.67 -9.70
CA PRO A 35 -5.73 13.84 -9.69
C PRO A 35 -7.10 13.49 -9.08
N ASP A 36 -7.60 14.36 -8.20
CA ASP A 36 -8.93 14.20 -7.61
C ASP A 36 -10.01 14.71 -8.59
N PRO A 37 -10.86 13.83 -9.14
CA PRO A 37 -11.94 14.24 -10.04
C PRO A 37 -13.01 15.11 -9.36
N ALA A 38 -13.08 15.12 -8.02
CA ALA A 38 -14.01 15.94 -7.26
C ALA A 38 -13.48 17.36 -6.99
N GLN A 39 -12.20 17.62 -7.27
CA GLN A 39 -11.60 18.93 -7.06
C GLN A 39 -12.04 19.90 -8.18
N GLU A 40 -12.55 21.07 -7.78
CA GLU A 40 -13.05 22.08 -8.71
C GLU A 40 -11.93 22.58 -9.64
N GLY A 41 -12.18 22.54 -10.95
CA GLY A 41 -11.22 22.96 -11.98
C GLY A 41 -10.18 21.91 -12.35
N VAL A 42 -10.29 20.67 -11.86
CA VAL A 42 -9.50 19.54 -12.35
C VAL A 42 -10.19 18.93 -13.57
N GLU A 43 -9.49 18.97 -14.70
CA GLU A 43 -9.87 18.26 -15.93
C GLU A 43 -8.90 17.09 -16.09
N ILE A 44 -9.43 15.86 -16.08
CA ILE A 44 -8.63 14.65 -16.29
C ILE A 44 -8.47 14.44 -17.79
N ALA A 45 -7.24 14.48 -18.28
CA ALA A 45 -6.95 14.19 -19.68
C ALA A 45 -7.08 12.68 -19.98
N ASP A 46 -7.46 12.32 -21.22
CA ASP A 46 -7.53 10.91 -21.64
C ASP A 46 -6.23 10.14 -21.38
N SER A 47 -5.06 10.80 -21.51
CA SER A 47 -3.77 10.19 -21.21
C SER A 47 -3.52 9.89 -19.72
N GLU A 48 -4.25 10.56 -18.83
CA GLU A 48 -4.17 10.35 -17.38
C GLU A 48 -5.10 9.21 -16.94
N ILE A 49 -6.15 8.90 -17.71
CA ILE A 49 -7.08 7.80 -17.41
C ILE A 49 -6.34 6.47 -17.33
N ASP A 50 -5.42 6.18 -18.25
CA ASP A 50 -4.62 4.95 -18.24
C ASP A 50 -3.73 4.86 -16.99
N VAL A 51 -3.18 5.99 -16.55
CA VAL A 51 -2.33 6.07 -15.34
C VAL A 51 -3.17 5.86 -14.09
N ILE A 52 -4.35 6.49 -14.01
CA ILE A 52 -5.32 6.29 -12.92
C ILE A 52 -5.75 4.82 -12.86
N ALA A 53 -6.08 4.22 -14.00
CA ALA A 53 -6.50 2.82 -14.08
C ALA A 53 -5.40 1.89 -13.56
N ALA A 54 -4.15 2.06 -14.01
CA ALA A 54 -3.02 1.26 -13.55
C ALA A 54 -2.79 1.37 -12.04
N ARG A 55 -2.95 2.58 -11.46
CA ARG A 55 -2.79 2.77 -10.01
C ARG A 55 -3.94 2.20 -9.20
N LEU A 56 -5.17 2.31 -9.70
CA LEU A 56 -6.32 1.65 -9.07
C LEU A 56 -6.19 0.11 -9.09
N GLU A 57 -5.66 -0.45 -10.17
CA GLU A 57 -5.36 -1.88 -10.27
C GLU A 57 -4.29 -2.31 -9.25
N GLU A 58 -3.20 -1.55 -9.13
CA GLU A 58 -2.14 -1.83 -8.14
C GLU A 58 -2.67 -1.78 -6.70
N ALA A 59 -3.51 -0.79 -6.37
CA ALA A 59 -4.18 -0.73 -5.07
C ALA A 59 -5.11 -1.94 -4.84
N HIS A 60 -5.79 -2.41 -5.89
CA HIS A 60 -6.66 -3.58 -5.82
C HIS A 60 -5.88 -4.87 -5.58
N GLU A 61 -4.78 -5.08 -6.31
CA GLU A 61 -3.92 -6.26 -6.14
C GLU A 61 -3.35 -6.34 -4.72
N LEU A 62 -3.00 -5.20 -4.11
CA LEU A 62 -2.58 -5.14 -2.71
C LEU A 62 -3.68 -5.65 -1.77
N LEU A 63 -4.93 -5.22 -1.99
CA LEU A 63 -6.09 -5.69 -1.22
C LEU A 63 -6.35 -7.19 -1.40
N VAL A 64 -6.28 -7.68 -2.64
CA VAL A 64 -6.47 -9.09 -2.96
C VAL A 64 -5.40 -9.94 -2.30
N HIS A 65 -4.12 -9.55 -2.41
CA HIS A 65 -3.03 -10.23 -1.74
C HIS A 65 -3.18 -10.25 -0.22
N ALA A 66 -3.61 -9.15 0.38
CA ALA A 66 -3.88 -9.11 1.81
C ALA A 66 -5.00 -10.09 2.20
N LEU A 67 -6.09 -10.15 1.43
CA LEU A 67 -7.20 -11.07 1.68
C LEU A 67 -6.77 -12.53 1.56
N GLU A 68 -6.04 -12.87 0.49
CA GLU A 68 -5.50 -14.23 0.32
C GLU A 68 -4.54 -14.62 1.44
N SER A 69 -3.74 -13.66 1.93
CA SER A 69 -2.80 -13.93 3.02
C SER A 69 -3.50 -14.17 4.36
N VAL A 70 -4.69 -13.59 4.56
CA VAL A 70 -5.55 -13.89 5.72
C VAL A 70 -6.20 -15.27 5.57
N GLU A 71 -6.60 -15.68 4.37
CA GLU A 71 -7.20 -17.01 4.14
C GLU A 71 -6.18 -18.16 4.30
N LYS A 72 -4.90 -17.91 3.99
CA LYS A 72 -3.82 -18.90 4.05
C LYS A 72 -3.13 -18.99 5.43
N GLY A 73 -3.40 -18.06 6.35
CA GLY A 73 -2.81 -17.98 7.69
C GLY A 73 -3.71 -18.55 8.78
#